data_AF-A0AAU5PL30-F1
#
_entry.id   AF-A0AAU5PL30-F1
#
_cell.length_a   1.000
_cell.length_b   1.000
_cell.length_c   1.000
_cell.angle_alpha   90.00
_cell.angle_beta   90.00
_cell.angle_gamma   90.00
#
_symmetry.space_group_name_H-M   'P 1'
#
loop_
_entity.id
_entity.type
_entity.pdbx_description
1 polymer ?
#
loop_
_entity_poly.entity_id
_entity_poly.type
_entity_poly.pdbx_seq_one_letter_code
_entity_poly.pdbx_strand_id
1 'polypeptide(L)'
;MHAQIGRTATLAPGAVAGARIPVPPVGASSPISMYAANVPLRLNVFATLTLDFKGGINLKTRAATEDGALFEVEGFRVEADTSPSTPDSGTLIAMTLSDSKLTPLSVLRPSSSSGSEMLIYMNLTVEVTDKATGETIQTLHMDPTKYATLRATDVKSFPLNNQLFSLQEPVSFFEKGNSESRGTLEAFDAIFNQSA
;
A
#
# COMPACT_ATOMS: atom_id res chain seq x y z
N MET A 1 -29.53 53.45 -36.30
CA MET A 1 -28.25 52.82 -35.92
C MET A 1 -28.54 51.77 -34.86
N HIS A 2 -27.90 50.61 -35.01
CA HIS A 2 -28.32 49.31 -34.51
C HIS A 2 -28.25 49.12 -32.98
N ALA A 3 -29.15 48.25 -32.50
CA ALA A 3 -29.24 47.73 -31.15
C ALA A 3 -27.95 47.03 -30.69
N GLN A 4 -27.61 47.14 -29.40
CA GLN A 4 -26.59 46.30 -28.76
C GLN A 4 -27.21 45.48 -27.64
N ILE A 5 -27.16 44.16 -27.87
CA ILE A 5 -27.81 43.07 -27.17
C ILE A 5 -27.02 42.74 -25.90
N GLY A 6 -27.74 42.54 -24.79
CA GLY A 6 -27.19 42.04 -23.54
C GLY A 6 -26.58 40.64 -23.70
N ARG A 7 -25.36 40.47 -23.21
CA ARG A 7 -24.74 39.16 -22.98
C ARG A 7 -24.89 38.80 -21.51
N THR A 8 -25.99 38.15 -21.16
CA THR A 8 -26.08 37.33 -19.96
C THR A 8 -25.24 36.09 -20.20
N ALA A 9 -24.05 36.03 -19.58
CA ALA A 9 -23.24 34.82 -19.56
C ALA A 9 -23.99 33.76 -18.75
N THR A 10 -24.57 32.80 -19.47
CA THR A 10 -25.21 31.62 -18.85
C THR A 10 -24.08 30.69 -18.41
N LEU A 11 -23.87 30.56 -17.10
CA LEU A 11 -22.97 29.57 -16.52
C LEU A 11 -23.48 28.18 -16.90
N ALA A 12 -22.64 27.38 -17.57
CA ALA A 12 -22.98 26.02 -17.94
C ALA A 12 -23.19 25.15 -16.67
N PRO A 13 -24.34 24.48 -16.51
CA PRO A 13 -24.53 23.47 -15.48
C PRO A 13 -23.96 22.15 -15.99
N GLY A 14 -22.85 21.68 -15.44
CA GLY A 14 -22.27 20.42 -15.89
C GLY A 14 -20.96 19.97 -15.24
N ALA A 15 -20.54 20.54 -14.11
CA ALA A 15 -19.56 19.88 -13.29
C ALA A 15 -20.26 18.69 -12.62
N VAL A 16 -20.14 17.51 -13.22
CA VAL A 16 -20.53 16.26 -12.58
C VAL A 16 -19.69 16.18 -11.31
N ALA A 17 -20.30 16.48 -10.16
CA ALA A 17 -19.67 16.20 -8.88
C ALA A 17 -19.35 14.70 -8.89
N GLY A 18 -18.08 14.35 -9.08
CA GLY A 18 -17.64 12.97 -9.02
C GLY A 18 -18.17 12.36 -7.73
N ALA A 19 -18.69 11.13 -7.80
CA ALA A 19 -19.22 10.44 -6.64
C ALA A 19 -18.18 10.49 -5.51
N ARG A 20 -18.52 11.21 -4.43
CA ARG A 20 -17.63 11.41 -3.29
C ARG A 20 -17.45 10.09 -2.56
N ILE A 21 -16.22 9.73 -2.25
CA ILE A 21 -15.93 8.54 -1.45
C ILE A 21 -16.12 8.91 0.01
N PRO A 22 -17.03 8.27 0.76
CA PRO A 22 -17.16 8.50 2.19
C PRO A 22 -15.86 8.10 2.89
N VAL A 23 -15.25 9.02 3.63
CA VAL A 23 -14.00 8.77 4.38
C VAL A 23 -14.36 8.47 5.84
N PRO A 24 -13.68 7.51 6.51
CA PRO A 24 -13.90 7.29 7.94
C PRO A 24 -13.60 8.55 8.77
N PRO A 25 -14.26 8.72 9.93
CA PRO A 25 -13.98 9.84 10.82
C PRO A 25 -12.49 9.90 11.22
N VAL A 26 -11.99 11.12 11.48
CA VAL A 26 -10.64 11.31 12.01
C VAL A 26 -10.48 10.52 13.31
N GLY A 27 -9.37 9.78 13.42
CA GLY A 27 -9.06 8.90 14.53
C GLY A 27 -9.55 7.46 14.37
N ALA A 28 -10.48 7.18 13.44
CA ALA A 28 -10.92 5.82 13.15
C ALA A 28 -9.80 5.01 12.49
N SER A 29 -9.56 3.80 13.01
CA SER A 29 -8.63 2.83 12.43
C SER A 29 -9.43 1.81 11.63
N SER A 30 -9.04 1.60 10.37
CA SER A 30 -9.73 0.72 9.43
C SER A 30 -8.83 -0.46 9.08
N PRO A 31 -9.14 -1.67 9.58
CA PRO A 31 -8.42 -2.87 9.18
C PRO A 31 -8.81 -3.26 7.75
N ILE A 32 -7.80 -3.55 6.94
CA ILE A 32 -7.96 -3.89 5.53
C ILE A 32 -7.09 -5.12 5.25
N SER A 33 -7.73 -6.16 4.74
CA SER A 33 -7.03 -7.37 4.30
C SER A 33 -6.33 -7.12 2.96
N MET A 34 -5.18 -7.77 2.78
CA MET A 34 -4.35 -7.68 1.60
C MET A 34 -3.98 -9.08 1.11
N TYR A 35 -4.11 -9.30 -0.20
CA TYR A 35 -3.56 -10.45 -0.89
C TYR A 35 -2.76 -10.00 -2.10
N ALA A 36 -1.52 -10.45 -2.20
CA ALA A 36 -0.64 -10.20 -3.33
C ALA A 36 -0.14 -11.55 -3.86
N ALA A 37 -0.47 -11.85 -5.11
CA ALA A 37 -0.10 -13.12 -5.74
C ALA A 37 1.15 -12.95 -6.62
N ASN A 38 1.93 -14.02 -6.76
CA ASN A 38 3.09 -14.07 -7.65
C ASN A 38 4.10 -12.92 -7.43
N VAL A 39 4.30 -12.52 -6.18
CA VAL A 39 5.20 -11.43 -5.82
C VAL A 39 6.64 -11.87 -6.03
N PRO A 40 7.41 -11.22 -6.92
CA PRO A 40 8.81 -11.55 -7.12
C PRO A 40 9.65 -10.91 -6.01
N LEU A 41 10.24 -11.76 -5.16
CA LEU A 41 11.12 -11.34 -4.08
C LEU A 41 12.49 -11.98 -4.27
N ARG A 42 13.52 -11.15 -4.40
CA ARG A 42 14.92 -11.59 -4.44
C ARG A 42 15.52 -11.36 -3.06
N LEU A 43 16.10 -12.38 -2.46
CA LEU A 43 16.85 -12.29 -1.21
C LEU A 43 18.18 -12.98 -1.45
N ASN A 44 19.33 -12.41 -1.07
CA ASN A 44 20.63 -12.98 -1.41
C ASN A 44 20.86 -14.39 -0.82
N VAL A 45 20.18 -14.72 0.29
CA VAL A 45 20.21 -16.06 0.90
C VAL A 45 19.43 -17.09 0.09
N PHE A 46 18.57 -16.63 -0.83
CA PHE A 46 17.79 -17.44 -1.75
C PHE A 46 18.09 -17.02 -3.20
N ALA A 47 17.50 -17.73 -4.18
CA ALA A 47 17.37 -17.18 -5.52
C ALA A 47 16.15 -16.23 -5.55
N THR A 48 15.73 -15.81 -6.74
CA THR A 48 14.42 -15.18 -6.93
C THR A 48 13.32 -16.14 -6.50
N LEU A 49 12.50 -15.73 -5.54
CA LEU A 49 11.28 -16.41 -5.12
C LEU A 49 10.07 -15.73 -5.77
N THR A 50 9.03 -16.51 -6.01
CA THR A 50 7.72 -16.02 -6.44
C THR A 50 6.71 -16.49 -5.40
N LEU A 51 6.12 -15.55 -4.68
CA LEU A 51 5.41 -15.84 -3.43
C LEU A 51 4.02 -15.22 -3.40
N ASP A 52 3.12 -15.88 -2.69
CA ASP A 52 1.79 -15.38 -2.40
C ASP A 52 1.74 -14.83 -0.98
N PHE A 53 1.66 -13.51 -0.86
CA PHE A 53 1.58 -12.82 0.42
C PHE A 53 0.13 -12.62 0.85
N LYS A 54 -0.16 -12.97 2.10
CA LYS A 54 -1.47 -12.79 2.75
C LYS A 54 -1.30 -12.03 4.05
N GLY A 55 -2.22 -11.13 4.35
CA GLY A 55 -2.23 -10.40 5.61
C GLY A 55 -3.09 -9.16 5.52
N GLY A 56 -2.58 -8.03 6.02
CA GLY A 56 -3.32 -6.79 5.98
C GLY A 56 -2.57 -5.56 6.46
N ILE A 57 -3.30 -4.46 6.42
CA ILE A 57 -2.88 -3.12 6.82
C ILE A 57 -3.97 -2.49 7.70
N ASN A 58 -3.56 -1.68 8.67
CA ASN A 58 -4.46 -0.84 9.45
C ASN A 58 -4.22 0.63 9.08
N LEU A 59 -5.23 1.26 8.51
CA LEU A 59 -5.18 2.67 8.11
C LEU A 59 -5.98 3.52 9.07
N LYS A 60 -5.32 4.46 9.75
CA LYS A 60 -5.97 5.43 10.63
C LYS A 60 -6.14 6.76 9.96
N THR A 61 -7.37 7.24 9.89
CA THR A 61 -7.63 8.59 9.38
C THR A 61 -7.00 9.63 10.31
N ARG A 62 -6.08 10.43 9.78
CA ARG A 62 -5.46 11.56 10.50
C ARG A 62 -6.08 12.90 10.11
N ALA A 63 -6.51 13.03 8.86
CA ALA A 63 -7.27 14.18 8.40
C ALA A 63 -8.26 13.72 7.31
N ALA A 64 -9.40 14.38 7.24
CA ALA A 64 -10.37 14.21 6.17
C ALA A 64 -10.79 15.59 5.69
N THR A 65 -10.88 15.76 4.38
CA THR A 65 -11.40 16.96 3.71
C THR A 65 -12.58 16.56 2.84
N GLU A 66 -13.24 17.53 2.19
CA GLU A 66 -14.31 17.21 1.25
C GLU A 66 -13.83 16.40 0.04
N ASP A 67 -12.56 16.54 -0.33
CA ASP A 67 -12.00 15.98 -1.57
C ASP A 67 -11.06 14.79 -1.32
N GLY A 68 -10.74 14.46 -0.05
CA GLY A 68 -9.75 13.44 0.23
C GLY A 68 -9.50 13.19 1.71
N ALA A 69 -8.45 12.42 1.97
CA ALA A 69 -8.08 11.99 3.31
C ALA A 69 -6.59 11.70 3.43
N LEU A 70 -6.07 11.87 4.65
CA LEU A 70 -4.73 11.47 5.04
C LEU A 70 -4.82 10.33 6.04
N PHE A 71 -4.03 9.29 5.82
CA PHE A 71 -3.99 8.10 6.66
C PHE A 71 -2.59 7.84 7.21
N GLU A 72 -2.52 7.41 8.45
CA GLU A 72 -1.34 6.76 9.00
C GLU A 72 -1.47 5.25 8.85
N VAL A 73 -0.38 4.59 8.48
CA VAL A 73 -0.27 3.14 8.53
C VAL A 73 0.12 2.76 9.96
N GLU A 74 -0.86 2.36 10.78
CA GLU A 74 -0.61 1.97 12.18
C GLU A 74 -0.07 0.55 12.31
N GLY A 75 -0.34 -0.30 11.32
CA GLY A 75 0.11 -1.68 11.29
C GLY A 75 0.12 -2.20 9.86
N PHE A 76 1.13 -2.99 9.55
CA PHE A 76 1.24 -3.73 8.31
C PHE A 76 1.91 -5.06 8.62
N ARG A 77 1.29 -6.16 8.19
CA ARG A 77 1.88 -7.49 8.24
C ARG A 77 1.33 -8.32 7.10
N VAL A 78 2.21 -8.83 6.26
CA VAL A 78 1.89 -9.85 5.26
C VAL A 78 2.91 -10.97 5.34
N GLU A 79 2.47 -12.19 5.07
CA GLU A 79 3.29 -13.39 5.20
C GLU A 79 3.14 -14.26 3.96
N ALA A 80 4.24 -14.91 3.58
CA ALA A 80 4.27 -15.95 2.57
C ALA A 80 5.06 -17.16 3.09
N ASP A 81 4.54 -18.34 2.79
CA ASP A 81 5.18 -19.62 3.10
C ASP A 81 5.81 -20.18 1.83
N THR A 82 7.10 -20.51 1.86
CA THR A 82 7.80 -21.11 0.71
C THR A 82 7.45 -22.58 0.50
N SER A 83 6.81 -23.24 1.47
CA SER A 83 6.44 -24.66 1.40
C SER A 83 5.10 -24.90 2.12
N PRO A 84 3.98 -24.35 1.60
CA PRO A 84 2.68 -24.37 2.27
C PRO A 84 2.09 -25.78 2.45
N SER A 85 2.52 -26.75 1.63
CA SER A 85 2.10 -28.15 1.76
C SER A 85 2.80 -28.92 2.89
N THR A 86 3.83 -28.34 3.50
CA THR A 86 4.67 -28.98 4.52
C THR A 86 4.85 -28.01 5.69
N PRO A 87 4.00 -28.08 6.73
CA PRO A 87 3.95 -27.06 7.78
C PRO A 87 5.23 -26.96 8.63
N ASP A 88 6.01 -28.04 8.75
CA ASP A 88 7.24 -28.08 9.55
C ASP A 88 8.53 -27.91 8.72
N SER A 89 8.41 -27.53 7.45
CA SER A 89 9.58 -27.30 6.58
C SER A 89 9.41 -26.08 5.69
N GLY A 90 10.54 -25.59 5.19
CA GLY A 90 10.61 -24.38 4.38
C GLY A 90 10.80 -23.14 5.24
N THR A 91 10.36 -22.00 4.72
CA THR A 91 10.65 -20.69 5.26
C THR A 91 9.38 -19.86 5.29
N LEU A 92 9.15 -19.18 6.41
CA LEU A 92 8.14 -18.15 6.53
C LEU A 92 8.81 -16.79 6.28
N ILE A 93 8.29 -16.06 5.31
CA ILE A 93 8.74 -14.70 5.00
C ILE A 93 7.64 -13.74 5.45
N ALA A 94 7.95 -12.88 6.41
CA ALA A 94 7.06 -11.85 6.91
C ALA A 94 7.55 -10.47 6.51
N MET A 95 6.65 -9.61 6.01
CA MET A 95 6.91 -8.20 5.81
C MET A 95 6.09 -7.38 6.79
N THR A 96 6.75 -6.51 7.54
CA THR A 96 6.15 -5.67 8.58
C THR A 96 6.52 -4.21 8.41
N LEU A 97 5.76 -3.31 9.03
CA LEU A 97 6.12 -1.90 9.10
C LEU A 97 7.39 -1.74 9.95
N SER A 98 8.34 -0.93 9.48
CA SER A 98 9.45 -0.44 10.31
C SER A 98 9.04 0.80 11.12
N ASP A 99 9.99 1.47 11.79
CA ASP A 99 9.72 2.68 12.59
C ASP A 99 8.97 3.75 11.77
N SER A 100 7.78 4.11 12.24
CA SER A 100 6.78 4.90 11.53
C SER A 100 7.08 6.40 11.48
N LYS A 101 8.06 6.90 12.26
CA LYS A 101 8.25 8.35 12.47
C LYS A 101 8.61 9.15 11.22
N LEU A 102 9.27 8.53 10.24
CA LEU A 102 9.70 9.20 9.00
C LEU A 102 8.77 8.92 7.82
N THR A 103 7.87 7.93 7.93
CA THR A 103 6.99 7.56 6.83
C THR A 103 5.91 8.63 6.63
N PRO A 104 5.73 9.19 5.42
CA PRO A 104 4.72 10.20 5.18
C PRO A 104 3.30 9.61 5.32
N LEU A 105 2.32 10.48 5.57
CA LEU A 105 0.91 10.07 5.57
C LEU A 105 0.50 9.59 4.17
N SER A 106 -0.19 8.46 4.15
CA SER A 106 -0.86 7.93 2.96
C SER A 106 -2.03 8.84 2.57
N VAL A 107 -2.35 8.91 1.29
CA VAL A 107 -3.27 9.93 0.76
C VAL A 107 -4.33 9.30 -0.11
N LEU A 108 -5.60 9.64 0.14
CA LEU A 108 -6.70 9.49 -0.82
C LEU A 108 -7.05 10.89 -1.35
N ARG A 109 -7.06 11.08 -2.66
CA ARG A 109 -7.32 12.38 -3.28
C ARG A 109 -8.00 12.23 -4.65
N PRO A 110 -8.53 13.32 -5.25
CA PRO A 110 -9.07 13.27 -6.59
C PRO A 110 -7.95 12.98 -7.60
N SER A 111 -8.24 12.13 -8.59
CA SER A 111 -7.34 11.84 -9.70
C SER A 111 -7.54 12.85 -10.83
N SER A 112 -6.47 13.11 -11.61
CA SER A 112 -6.54 13.96 -12.80
C SER A 112 -7.42 13.39 -13.92
N SER A 113 -7.67 12.07 -13.92
CA SER A 113 -8.39 11.35 -14.99
C SER A 113 -9.81 10.92 -14.61
N SER A 114 -10.51 11.72 -13.78
CA SER A 114 -11.78 11.37 -13.12
C SER A 114 -11.67 10.24 -12.09
N GLY A 115 -12.38 10.36 -10.96
CA GLY A 115 -12.31 9.43 -9.84
C GLY A 115 -11.30 9.86 -8.76
N SER A 116 -10.90 8.92 -7.90
CA SER A 116 -9.96 9.15 -6.82
C SER A 116 -8.77 8.21 -6.94
N GLU A 117 -7.60 8.70 -6.55
CA GLU A 117 -6.40 7.88 -6.40
C GLU A 117 -6.00 7.78 -4.93
N MET A 118 -5.38 6.66 -4.60
CA MET A 118 -4.83 6.41 -3.27
C MET A 118 -3.37 6.00 -3.35
N LEU A 119 -2.55 6.61 -2.52
CA LEU A 119 -1.14 6.30 -2.33
C LEU A 119 -0.95 5.83 -0.88
N ILE A 120 -0.40 4.62 -0.72
CA ILE A 120 -0.03 4.06 0.58
C ILE A 120 1.48 4.03 0.67
N TYR A 121 2.03 4.72 1.67
CA TYR A 121 3.47 4.80 1.92
C TYR A 121 3.84 3.93 3.11
N MET A 122 4.87 3.11 2.95
CA MET A 122 5.35 2.21 4.01
C MET A 122 6.87 2.12 3.97
N ASN A 123 7.51 2.11 5.13
CA ASN A 123 8.87 1.59 5.26
C ASN A 123 8.78 0.18 5.82
N LEU A 124 9.47 -0.78 5.19
CA LEU A 124 9.25 -2.20 5.42
C LEU A 124 10.48 -2.86 6.04
N THR A 125 10.21 -3.84 6.90
CA THR A 125 11.17 -4.85 7.37
C THR A 125 10.75 -6.21 6.82
N VAL A 126 11.71 -7.00 6.38
CA VAL A 126 11.53 -8.39 5.95
C VAL A 126 12.18 -9.29 6.98
N GLU A 127 11.44 -10.25 7.51
CA GLU A 127 11.94 -11.32 8.37
C GLU A 127 11.81 -12.66 7.66
N VAL A 128 12.90 -13.42 7.70
CA VAL A 128 13.00 -14.75 7.12
C VAL A 128 13.17 -15.73 8.28
N THR A 129 12.21 -16.62 8.47
CA THR A 129 12.17 -17.55 9.60
C THR A 129 12.19 -18.99 9.09
N ASP A 130 13.11 -19.80 9.61
CA ASP A 130 13.11 -21.25 9.39
C ASP A 130 11.91 -21.87 10.12
N LYS A 131 11.05 -22.59 9.40
CA LYS A 131 9.82 -23.14 9.99
C LYS A 131 10.07 -24.35 10.90
N ALA A 132 11.15 -25.10 10.68
CA ALA A 132 11.46 -26.28 11.46
C ALA A 132 12.00 -25.89 12.85
N THR A 133 12.80 -24.82 12.92
CA THR A 133 13.40 -24.36 14.18
C THR A 133 12.66 -23.20 14.82
N GLY A 134 11.87 -22.44 14.05
CA GLY A 134 11.25 -21.19 14.46
C GLY A 134 12.25 -20.02 14.58
N GLU A 135 13.49 -20.20 14.14
CA GLU A 135 14.54 -19.18 14.24
C GLU A 135 14.47 -18.19 13.08
N THR A 136 14.52 -16.90 13.39
CA THR A 136 14.70 -15.84 12.37
C THR A 136 16.14 -15.88 11.88
N ILE A 137 16.34 -16.38 10.66
CA ILE A 137 17.65 -16.55 10.03
C ILE A 137 18.13 -15.30 9.31
N GLN A 138 17.23 -14.38 8.96
CA GLN A 138 17.59 -13.09 8.38
C GLN A 138 16.55 -12.02 8.69
N THR A 139 17.02 -10.80 8.96
CA THR A 139 16.19 -9.59 9.04
C THR A 139 16.79 -8.53 8.14
N LEU A 140 15.99 -8.02 7.21
CA LEU A 140 16.38 -6.96 6.29
C LEU A 140 15.46 -5.77 6.43
N HIS A 141 15.97 -4.56 6.22
CA HIS A 141 15.21 -3.32 6.34
C HIS A 141 15.34 -2.48 5.08
N MET A 142 14.30 -1.72 4.75
CA MET A 142 14.44 -0.61 3.82
C MET A 142 15.31 0.50 4.42
N ASP A 143 15.91 1.31 3.55
CA ASP A 143 16.53 2.58 3.97
C ASP A 143 15.48 3.44 4.70
N PRO A 144 15.74 3.93 5.92
CA PRO A 144 14.77 4.69 6.71
C PRO A 144 14.32 6.01 6.06
N THR A 145 15.04 6.49 5.05
CA THR A 145 14.70 7.70 4.29
C THR A 145 13.87 7.43 3.03
N LYS A 146 13.61 6.16 2.72
CA LYS A 146 12.84 5.71 1.55
C LYS A 146 11.55 5.02 1.96
N TYR A 147 10.60 4.91 1.03
CA TYR A 147 9.31 4.28 1.29
C TYR A 147 8.86 3.48 0.06
N ALA A 148 8.25 2.33 0.30
CA ALA A 148 7.45 1.62 -0.68
C ALA A 148 6.17 2.42 -0.91
N THR A 149 5.76 2.55 -2.18
CA THR A 149 4.53 3.23 -2.56
C THR A 149 3.62 2.26 -3.30
N LEU A 150 2.49 1.92 -2.68
CA LEU A 150 1.39 1.24 -3.34
C LEU A 150 0.42 2.28 -3.88
N ARG A 151 -0.04 2.11 -5.13
CA ARG A 151 -0.98 3.04 -5.76
C ARG A 151 -2.21 2.34 -6.31
N ALA A 152 -3.36 2.92 -6.05
CA ALA A 152 -4.61 2.68 -6.76
C ALA A 152 -5.01 3.97 -7.50
N THR A 153 -5.40 3.87 -8.77
CA THR A 153 -5.73 5.05 -9.60
C THR A 153 -7.23 5.32 -9.71
N ASP A 154 -8.07 4.41 -9.22
CA ASP A 154 -9.49 4.39 -9.51
C ASP A 154 -10.37 4.04 -8.31
N VAL A 155 -9.94 4.41 -7.09
CA VAL A 155 -10.65 4.09 -5.85
C VAL A 155 -12.12 4.49 -5.93
N LYS A 156 -13.02 3.56 -5.62
CA LYS A 156 -14.48 3.75 -5.73
C LYS A 156 -15.19 3.87 -4.39
N SER A 157 -14.58 3.37 -3.33
CA SER A 157 -15.20 3.27 -2.01
C SER A 157 -14.17 3.20 -0.89
N PHE A 158 -14.58 3.64 0.29
CA PHE A 158 -13.90 3.33 1.54
C PHE A 158 -14.95 2.84 2.56
N PRO A 159 -14.74 1.74 3.31
CA PRO A 159 -13.59 0.82 3.26
C PRO A 159 -13.32 0.25 1.87
N LEU A 160 -12.05 -0.09 1.62
CA LEU A 160 -11.60 -0.62 0.34
C LEU A 160 -12.30 -1.96 0.08
N ASN A 161 -12.79 -2.19 -1.13
CA ASN A 161 -13.42 -3.46 -1.50
C ASN A 161 -12.95 -3.85 -2.89
N ASN A 162 -12.30 -5.00 -3.00
CA ASN A 162 -11.68 -5.50 -4.22
C ASN A 162 -10.84 -4.44 -4.95
N GLN A 163 -10.10 -3.63 -4.19
CA GLN A 163 -9.31 -2.54 -4.76
C GLN A 163 -7.91 -3.04 -5.14
N LEU A 164 -7.55 -2.88 -6.41
CA LEU A 164 -6.22 -3.17 -6.90
C LEU A 164 -5.24 -2.05 -6.53
N PHE A 165 -4.09 -2.44 -6.00
CA PHE A 165 -2.93 -1.59 -5.78
C PHE A 165 -1.71 -2.19 -6.45
N SER A 166 -0.87 -1.34 -7.04
CA SER A 166 0.42 -1.75 -7.62
C SER A 166 1.57 -1.07 -6.90
N LEU A 167 2.63 -1.82 -6.61
CA LEU A 167 3.90 -1.25 -6.18
C LEU A 167 4.48 -0.42 -7.33
N GLN A 168 4.76 0.86 -7.08
CA GLN A 168 5.19 1.78 -8.13
C GLN A 168 6.62 1.54 -8.60
N GLU A 169 7.52 1.18 -7.69
CA GLU A 169 8.94 0.99 -7.97
C GLU A 169 9.49 -0.17 -7.14
N PRO A 170 10.47 -0.94 -7.64
CA PRO A 170 11.16 -1.94 -6.85
C PRO A 170 11.78 -1.33 -5.59
N VAL A 171 11.74 -2.06 -4.48
CA VAL A 171 12.33 -1.63 -3.21
C VAL A 171 13.47 -2.54 -2.80
N SER A 172 14.57 -1.94 -2.34
CA SER A 172 15.74 -2.65 -1.85
C SER A 172 15.73 -2.80 -0.34
N PHE A 173 16.26 -3.92 0.13
CA PHE A 173 16.43 -4.22 1.55
C PHE A 173 17.90 -4.44 1.89
N PHE A 174 18.27 -4.07 3.10
CA PHE A 174 19.64 -4.04 3.58
C PHE A 174 19.74 -4.74 4.93
N GLU A 175 20.88 -5.37 5.18
CA GLU A 175 21.25 -5.75 6.53
C GLU A 175 21.64 -4.50 7.34
N LYS A 176 21.37 -4.54 8.64
CA LYS A 176 21.70 -3.42 9.52
C LYS A 176 23.20 -3.10 9.45
N GLY A 177 23.53 -1.84 9.14
CA GLY A 177 24.91 -1.37 9.02
C GLY A 177 25.59 -1.66 7.68
N ASN A 178 24.85 -2.22 6.70
CA ASN A 178 25.34 -2.47 5.36
C ASN A 178 24.66 -1.55 4.34
N SER A 179 25.41 -1.08 3.34
CA SER A 179 24.89 -0.27 2.22
C SER A 179 24.63 -1.08 0.95
N GLU A 180 25.08 -2.33 0.89
CA GLU A 180 24.78 -3.24 -0.21
C GLU A 180 23.39 -3.85 -0.03
N SER A 181 22.60 -3.82 -1.11
CA SER A 181 21.30 -4.50 -1.13
C SER A 181 21.48 -6.00 -0.91
N ARG A 182 20.71 -6.54 0.03
CA ARG A 182 20.60 -7.98 0.33
C ARG A 182 19.28 -8.58 -0.13
N GLY A 183 18.37 -7.74 -0.64
CA GLY A 183 17.15 -8.21 -1.26
C GLY A 183 16.44 -7.11 -2.04
N THR A 184 15.55 -7.50 -2.95
CA THR A 184 14.74 -6.60 -3.74
C THR A 184 13.34 -7.18 -3.89
N LEU A 185 12.34 -6.38 -3.55
CA LEU A 185 10.93 -6.65 -3.85
C LEU A 185 10.60 -5.92 -5.14
N GLU A 186 10.29 -6.68 -6.18
CA GLU A 186 9.97 -6.15 -7.50
C GLU A 186 8.52 -5.66 -7.57
N ALA A 187 8.15 -5.04 -8.68
CA ALA A 187 6.77 -4.63 -8.92
C ALA A 187 5.80 -5.82 -8.77
N PHE A 188 4.70 -5.58 -8.05
CA PHE A 188 3.62 -6.55 -7.85
C PHE A 188 2.28 -5.83 -7.73
N ASP A 189 1.22 -6.61 -7.92
CA ASP A 189 -0.15 -6.19 -7.71
C ASP A 189 -0.73 -6.85 -6.47
N ALA A 190 -1.60 -6.13 -5.77
CA ALA A 190 -2.28 -6.60 -4.58
C ALA A 190 -3.73 -6.15 -4.54
N ILE A 191 -4.60 -7.01 -4.02
CA ILE A 191 -6.02 -6.75 -3.82
C ILE A 191 -6.25 -6.42 -2.35
N PHE A 192 -6.89 -5.29 -2.10
CA PHE A 192 -7.26 -4.81 -0.78
C PHE A 192 -8.77 -4.95 -0.59
N ASN A 193 -9.18 -5.59 0.51
CA ASN A 193 -10.58 -5.79 0.87
C ASN A 193 -10.83 -5.39 2.32
N GLN A 194 -12.02 -4.87 2.60
CA GLN A 194 -12.49 -4.62 3.95
C GLN A 194 -12.33 -5.89 4.78
N SER A 195 -11.66 -5.78 5.93
CA SER A 195 -11.60 -6.90 6.86
C SER A 195 -12.99 -7.14 7.46
N ALA A 196 -13.38 -8.41 7.51
CA ALA A 196 -14.62 -8.87 8.12
C ALA A 196 -14.65 -8.63 9.63
#